data_AF-W4PEQ7-F1
#
_entry.id   AF-W4PEQ7-F1
#
_cell.length_a   1.000
_cell.length_b   1.000
_cell.length_c   1.000
_cell.angle_alpha   90.00
_cell.angle_beta   90.00
_cell.angle_gamma   90.00
#
_symmetry.space_group_name_H-M   'P 1'
#
loop_
_entity.id
_entity.type
_entity.pdbx_description
1 polymer ?
#
loop_
_entity_poly.entity_id
_entity_poly.type
_entity_poly.pdbx_seq_one_letter_code
_entity_poly.pdbx_strand_id
1 'polypeptide(L)'
;MNEIQKANGGAMVVAQQNQLGFNFFDPIQFETMQRVCKLFASSELVPDMYKISEKNPIEKAMANCMIAIEIAQRIGASPLMVMQNMVPIYGKPSWSSKFLVATVNTCGRFNPLQYRFTEKGMLGMVDYTDYVWDNATRSKKPVIKQFDGKKIMDIECVAFTTAKGSDKVLESSPVSVRLAIQEVGTPRTEASGRQ
;
A
#
# COMPACT_ATOMS: atom_id res chain seq x y z
N MET A 1 4.18 68.57 -22.14
CA MET A 1 5.31 67.72 -21.70
C MET A 1 4.89 67.15 -20.34
N ASN A 2 4.38 65.92 -20.34
CA ASN A 2 5.08 64.72 -19.84
C ASN A 2 5.20 64.79 -18.30
N GLU A 3 4.66 63.88 -17.47
CA GLU A 3 4.43 62.45 -17.65
C GLU A 3 3.30 61.92 -16.76
N ILE A 4 2.68 60.85 -17.25
CA ILE A 4 1.74 59.99 -16.54
C ILE A 4 2.55 58.97 -15.74
N GLN A 5 2.36 58.89 -14.42
CA GLN A 5 2.58 57.63 -13.69
C GLN A 5 1.30 57.30 -12.90
N LYS A 6 0.56 56.32 -13.40
CA LYS A 6 -0.54 55.65 -12.71
C LYS A 6 -0.01 55.11 -11.37
N ALA A 7 -0.66 55.48 -10.28
CA ALA A 7 -0.55 54.79 -9.01
C ALA A 7 -0.89 53.31 -9.23
N ASN A 8 0.12 52.44 -9.11
CA ASN A 8 -0.06 51.01 -9.00
C ASN A 8 -0.90 50.74 -7.75
N GLY A 9 -2.16 50.36 -7.97
CA GLY A 9 -2.97 49.67 -6.97
C GLY A 9 -2.25 48.38 -6.59
N GLY A 10 -1.54 48.42 -5.47
CA GLY A 10 -1.03 47.25 -4.79
C GLY A 10 -2.20 46.44 -4.24
N ALA A 11 -2.90 45.72 -5.12
CA ALA A 11 -3.66 44.57 -4.70
C ALA A 11 -2.63 43.57 -4.18
N MET A 12 -2.49 43.49 -2.86
CA MET A 12 -1.90 42.32 -2.22
C MET A 12 -2.71 41.13 -2.71
N VAL A 13 -2.16 40.40 -3.68
CA VAL A 13 -2.60 39.05 -3.98
C VAL A 13 -2.33 38.25 -2.71
N VAL A 14 -3.36 38.15 -1.87
CA VAL A 14 -3.44 37.14 -0.83
C VAL A 14 -3.27 35.83 -1.57
N ALA A 15 -2.08 35.24 -1.51
CA ALA A 15 -1.84 33.92 -2.01
C ALA A 15 -2.81 33.01 -1.26
N GLN A 16 -3.87 32.59 -1.94
CA GLN A 16 -4.82 31.64 -1.40
C GLN A 16 -4.06 30.32 -1.23
N GLN A 17 -3.57 30.09 -0.01
CA GLN A 17 -3.14 28.77 0.44
C GLN A 17 -4.35 27.85 0.39
N ASN A 18 -4.61 27.22 -0.75
CA ASN A 18 -5.37 25.97 -0.80
C ASN A 18 -5.31 25.28 -2.17
N GLN A 19 -4.17 24.65 -2.46
CA GLN A 19 -4.10 23.44 -3.27
C GLN A 19 -2.99 22.57 -2.65
N LEU A 20 -3.31 21.72 -1.68
CA LEU A 20 -2.39 20.71 -1.13
C LEU A 20 -2.19 19.54 -2.12
N GLY A 21 -1.94 19.85 -3.40
CA GLY A 21 -1.82 18.86 -4.46
C GLY A 21 -0.83 19.33 -5.52
N PHE A 22 0.13 18.46 -5.84
CA PHE A 22 1.06 18.66 -6.93
C PHE A 22 0.36 18.68 -8.29
N ASN A 23 0.66 19.69 -9.12
CA ASN A 23 0.14 19.75 -10.49
C ASN A 23 1.12 19.11 -11.47
N PHE A 24 0.76 17.93 -11.98
CA PHE A 24 1.53 17.20 -13.00
C PHE A 24 1.66 17.94 -14.33
N PHE A 25 0.74 18.84 -14.64
CA PHE A 25 0.67 19.53 -15.93
C PHE A 25 1.40 20.88 -15.92
N ASP A 26 1.89 21.32 -14.76
CA ASP A 26 2.77 22.48 -14.66
C ASP A 26 4.23 22.03 -14.89
N PRO A 27 4.89 22.48 -15.98
CA PRO A 27 6.24 22.03 -16.33
C PRO A 27 7.27 22.35 -15.25
N ILE A 28 7.13 23.46 -14.53
CA ILE A 28 8.08 23.88 -13.48
C ILE A 28 7.95 22.95 -12.27
N GLN A 29 6.71 22.64 -11.89
CA GLN A 29 6.44 21.69 -10.80
C GLN A 29 6.92 20.30 -11.19
N PHE A 30 6.62 19.86 -12.41
CA PHE A 30 7.08 18.57 -12.94
C PHE A 30 8.59 18.41 -12.89
N GLU A 31 9.36 19.38 -13.37
CA GLU A 31 10.82 19.33 -13.32
C GLU A 31 11.34 19.31 -11.87
N THR A 32 10.74 20.12 -11.00
CA THR A 32 11.10 20.15 -9.57
C THR A 32 10.86 18.79 -8.93
N MET A 33 9.72 18.16 -9.21
CA MET A 33 9.38 16.85 -8.69
C MET A 33 10.32 15.76 -9.18
N GLN A 34 10.74 15.80 -10.45
CA GLN A 34 11.76 14.89 -10.93
C GLN A 34 13.06 15.01 -10.12
N ARG A 35 13.52 16.23 -9.83
CA ARG A 35 14.72 16.43 -9.00
C ARG A 35 14.54 15.87 -7.58
N VAL A 36 13.38 16.07 -6.98
CA VAL A 36 13.04 15.49 -5.66
C VAL A 36 12.99 13.96 -5.70
N CYS A 37 12.37 13.37 -6.72
CA CYS A 37 12.35 11.92 -6.92
C CYS A 37 13.76 11.35 -7.06
N LYS A 38 14.65 12.06 -7.79
CA LYS A 38 16.04 11.65 -7.98
C LYS A 38 16.81 11.68 -6.66
N LEU A 39 16.56 12.68 -5.81
CA LEU A 39 17.09 12.73 -4.45
C LEU A 39 16.65 11.52 -3.64
N PHE A 40 15.35 11.22 -3.57
CA PHE A 40 14.84 10.06 -2.83
C PHE A 40 15.39 8.74 -3.38
N ALA A 41 15.43 8.57 -4.71
CA ALA A 41 15.91 7.36 -5.34
C ALA A 41 17.42 7.10 -5.12
N SER A 42 18.17 8.13 -4.68
CA SER A 42 19.58 8.03 -4.29
C SER A 42 19.81 7.84 -2.79
N SER A 43 18.78 7.96 -1.96
CA SER A 43 18.90 7.89 -0.50
C SER A 43 18.89 6.46 0.02
N GLU A 44 19.76 6.14 0.98
CA GLU A 44 19.82 4.81 1.61
C GLU A 44 18.59 4.50 2.48
N LEU A 45 17.92 5.53 3.02
CA LEU A 45 16.72 5.38 3.85
C LEU A 45 15.47 4.97 3.04
N VAL A 46 15.58 5.00 1.71
CA VAL A 46 14.52 4.65 0.78
C VAL A 46 14.65 3.17 0.40
N PRO A 47 13.55 2.37 0.39
CA PRO A 47 13.62 0.96 0.04
C PRO A 47 14.06 0.70 -1.40
N ASP A 48 14.61 -0.49 -1.66
CA ASP A 48 15.22 -0.86 -2.95
C ASP A 48 14.28 -0.72 -4.16
N MET A 49 12.97 -0.93 -3.97
CA MET A 49 11.95 -0.77 -5.02
C MET A 49 11.72 0.68 -5.48
N TYR A 50 12.19 1.65 -4.71
CA TYR A 50 12.18 3.08 -5.04
C TYR A 50 13.58 3.61 -5.39
N LYS A 51 14.63 2.84 -5.11
CA LYS A 51 16.02 3.21 -5.41
C LYS A 51 16.44 2.78 -6.80
N ILE A 52 17.42 3.52 -7.33
CA ILE A 52 18.11 3.14 -8.56
C ILE A 52 19.00 1.93 -8.24
N SER A 53 18.82 0.83 -8.97
CA SER A 53 19.66 -0.37 -8.88
C SER A 53 19.71 -1.08 -10.23
N GLU A 54 20.59 -2.08 -10.39
CA GLU A 54 20.66 -2.89 -11.61
C GLU A 54 19.31 -3.54 -11.96
N LYS A 55 18.51 -3.89 -10.93
CA LYS A 55 17.19 -4.49 -11.07
C LYS A 55 16.05 -3.46 -11.17
N ASN A 56 16.35 -2.18 -10.94
CA ASN A 56 15.38 -1.09 -10.93
C ASN A 56 15.97 0.14 -11.66
N PRO A 57 15.75 0.26 -12.99
CA PRO A 57 16.32 1.34 -13.78
C PRO A 57 15.79 2.70 -13.31
N ILE A 58 16.52 3.76 -13.62
CA ILE A 58 16.23 5.12 -13.16
C ILE A 58 14.79 5.55 -13.44
N GLU A 59 14.27 5.27 -14.63
CA GLU A 59 12.91 5.64 -15.03
C GLU A 59 11.85 4.99 -14.13
N LYS A 60 12.04 3.70 -13.80
CA LYS A 60 11.13 2.94 -12.94
C LYS A 60 11.21 3.40 -11.49
N ALA A 61 12.42 3.60 -10.97
CA ALA A 61 12.65 4.11 -9.62
C ALA A 61 12.02 5.50 -9.44
N MET A 62 12.24 6.39 -10.41
CA MET A 62 11.68 7.74 -10.45
C MET A 62 10.16 7.74 -10.53
N ALA A 63 9.58 6.90 -11.40
CA ALA A 63 8.13 6.75 -11.51
C ALA A 63 7.51 6.27 -10.19
N ASN A 64 8.10 5.25 -9.56
CA ASN A 64 7.65 4.76 -8.26
C ASN A 64 7.73 5.85 -7.18
N CYS A 65 8.82 6.63 -7.14
CA CYS A 65 8.98 7.74 -6.21
C CYS A 65 7.94 8.84 -6.43
N MET A 66 7.68 9.19 -7.69
CA MET A 66 6.71 10.23 -8.06
C MET A 66 5.29 9.84 -7.61
N ILE A 67 4.89 8.59 -7.83
CA ILE A 67 3.60 8.07 -7.35
C ILE A 67 3.55 8.02 -5.82
N ALA A 68 4.64 7.62 -5.14
CA ALA A 68 4.67 7.62 -3.69
C ALA A 68 4.54 9.03 -3.08
N ILE A 69 5.14 10.04 -3.72
CA ILE A 69 5.00 11.45 -3.29
C ILE A 69 3.56 11.95 -3.52
N GLU A 70 2.95 11.60 -4.65
CA GLU A 70 1.56 11.93 -4.95
C GLU A 70 0.60 11.35 -3.91
N ILE A 71 0.78 10.06 -3.59
CA ILE A 71 0.01 9.37 -2.54
C ILE A 71 0.23 10.04 -1.19
N ALA A 72 1.47 10.40 -0.87
CA ALA A 72 1.81 11.10 0.37
C ALA A 72 1.06 12.43 0.49
N GLN A 73 0.96 13.19 -0.61
CA GLN A 73 0.19 14.42 -0.63
C GLN A 73 -1.31 14.17 -0.45
N ARG A 74 -1.88 13.16 -1.13
CA ARG A 74 -3.31 12.82 -0.99
C ARG A 74 -3.72 12.48 0.43
N ILE A 75 -2.86 11.78 1.17
CA ILE A 75 -3.16 11.34 2.55
C ILE A 75 -2.59 12.29 3.61
N GLY A 76 -1.92 13.38 3.21
CA GLY A 76 -1.28 14.32 4.14
C GLY A 76 -0.11 13.72 4.94
N ALA A 77 0.60 12.75 4.35
CA ALA A 77 1.75 12.07 4.93
C ALA A 77 3.08 12.61 4.39
N SER A 78 4.18 12.32 5.10
CA SER A 78 5.51 12.55 4.55
C SER A 78 5.84 11.52 3.46
N PRO A 79 6.52 11.89 2.36
CA PRO A 79 6.89 10.95 1.30
C PRO A 79 7.71 9.77 1.79
N LEU A 80 8.66 10.02 2.70
CA LEU A 80 9.50 8.97 3.26
C LEU A 80 8.67 7.94 4.05
N MET A 81 7.65 8.38 4.81
CA MET A 81 6.76 7.49 5.54
C MET A 81 5.98 6.58 4.58
N VAL A 82 5.50 7.12 3.45
CA VAL A 82 4.82 6.32 2.42
C VAL A 82 5.76 5.32 1.78
N MET A 83 6.93 5.76 1.31
CA MET A 83 7.91 4.89 0.65
C MET A 83 8.36 3.74 1.56
N GLN A 84 8.50 3.96 2.86
CA GLN A 84 8.89 2.91 3.80
C GLN A 84 7.77 1.90 4.11
N ASN A 85 6.50 2.28 3.96
CA ASN A 85 5.36 1.46 4.37
C ASN A 85 4.50 0.95 3.22
N MET A 86 4.75 1.37 1.99
CA MET A 86 4.00 0.95 0.80
C MET A 86 4.93 0.25 -0.18
N VAL A 87 4.49 -0.87 -0.73
CA VAL A 87 5.16 -1.67 -1.77
C VAL A 87 4.25 -1.78 -2.99
N PRO A 88 4.71 -1.48 -4.21
CA PRO A 88 3.96 -1.79 -5.41
C PRO A 88 4.04 -3.30 -5.72
N ILE A 89 2.91 -4.01 -5.63
CA ILE A 89 2.81 -5.44 -5.95
C ILE A 89 1.82 -5.60 -7.10
N TYR A 90 2.26 -6.13 -8.25
CA TYR A 90 1.43 -6.34 -9.44
C TYR A 90 0.60 -5.10 -9.85
N GLY A 91 1.22 -3.91 -9.82
CA GLY A 91 0.56 -2.64 -10.17
C GLY A 91 -0.36 -2.07 -9.10
N LYS A 92 -0.45 -2.69 -7.93
CA LYS A 92 -1.29 -2.22 -6.81
C LYS A 92 -0.44 -1.72 -5.64
N PRO A 93 -0.76 -0.56 -5.05
CA PRO A 93 -0.10 -0.10 -3.83
C PRO A 93 -0.52 -1.00 -2.66
N SER A 94 0.43 -1.76 -2.12
CA SER A 94 0.22 -2.65 -0.98
C SER A 94 0.86 -2.03 0.26
N TRP A 95 0.07 -1.81 1.31
CA TRP A 95 0.54 -1.18 2.54
C TRP A 95 0.96 -2.20 3.58
N SER A 96 1.92 -1.83 4.41
CA SER A 96 2.32 -2.64 5.57
C SER A 96 1.17 -2.67 6.57
N SER A 97 0.81 -3.86 7.06
CA SER A 97 -0.26 -4.00 8.06
C SER A 97 0.05 -3.21 9.32
N LYS A 98 1.34 -3.13 9.71
CA LYS A 98 1.79 -2.34 10.87
C LYS A 98 1.44 -0.86 10.71
N PHE A 99 1.65 -0.30 9.52
CA PHE A 99 1.30 1.08 9.23
C PHE A 99 -0.22 1.29 9.30
N LEU A 100 -1.00 0.42 8.65
CA LEU A 100 -2.46 0.52 8.67
C LEU A 100 -3.02 0.45 10.09
N VAL A 101 -2.56 -0.49 10.91
CA VAL A 101 -2.97 -0.61 12.32
C VAL A 101 -2.61 0.65 13.11
N ALA A 102 -1.41 1.20 12.90
CA ALA A 102 -1.01 2.45 13.53
C ALA A 102 -1.93 3.61 13.12
N THR A 103 -2.25 3.76 11.83
CA THR A 103 -3.16 4.82 11.36
C THR A 103 -4.57 4.71 11.93
N VAL A 104 -5.10 3.49 12.07
CA VAL A 104 -6.41 3.27 12.73
C VAL A 104 -6.35 3.65 14.19
N ASN A 105 -5.27 3.29 14.89
CA ASN A 105 -5.12 3.59 16.32
C ASN A 105 -4.89 5.09 16.59
N THR A 106 -4.26 5.81 15.68
CA THR A 106 -3.96 7.25 15.85
C THR A 106 -5.02 8.19 15.28
N CYS A 107 -5.93 7.72 14.42
CA CYS A 107 -6.93 8.59 13.78
C CYS A 107 -7.95 9.21 14.77
N GLY A 108 -8.01 8.72 16.01
CA GLY A 108 -8.89 9.24 17.07
C GLY A 108 -10.39 8.99 16.88
N ARG A 109 -10.80 8.50 15.70
CA ARG A 109 -12.19 8.15 15.35
C ARG A 109 -12.62 6.80 15.92
N PHE A 110 -11.68 5.88 16.06
CA PHE A 110 -11.92 4.52 16.54
C PHE A 110 -11.16 4.30 17.85
N ASN A 111 -11.65 3.36 18.65
CA ASN A 111 -10.87 2.82 19.75
C ASN A 111 -9.68 2.01 19.20
N PRO A 112 -8.62 1.79 20.00
CA PRO A 112 -7.50 0.98 19.58
C PRO A 112 -7.96 -0.38 19.06
N LEU A 113 -7.47 -0.78 17.89
CA LEU A 113 -7.78 -2.05 17.25
C LEU A 113 -7.35 -3.21 18.17
N GLN A 114 -8.26 -4.15 18.37
CA GLN A 114 -8.03 -5.35 19.18
C GLN A 114 -8.15 -6.60 18.32
N TYR A 115 -7.59 -7.70 18.80
CA TYR A 115 -7.62 -8.99 18.14
C TYR A 115 -8.29 -10.01 19.05
N ARG A 116 -9.25 -10.74 18.49
CA ARG A 116 -9.89 -11.88 19.13
C ARG A 116 -9.36 -13.15 18.48
N PHE A 117 -8.77 -14.02 19.30
CA PHE A 117 -8.32 -15.33 18.87
C PHE A 117 -9.35 -16.37 19.31
N THR A 118 -9.72 -17.27 18.40
CA THR A 118 -10.65 -18.38 18.66
C THR A 118 -10.04 -19.67 18.17
N GLU A 119 -9.97 -20.67 19.05
CA GLU A 119 -9.45 -21.99 18.72
C GLU A 119 -10.57 -22.84 18.09
N LYS A 120 -10.37 -23.29 16.84
CA LYS A 120 -11.31 -24.14 16.10
C LYS A 120 -11.02 -25.63 16.25
N GLY A 121 -10.08 -25.99 17.12
CA GLY A 121 -9.61 -27.36 17.33
C GLY A 121 -8.43 -27.71 16.41
N MET A 122 -8.17 -29.01 16.23
CA MET A 122 -7.07 -29.48 15.39
C MET A 122 -7.41 -29.32 13.91
N LEU A 123 -6.45 -28.81 13.13
CA LEU A 123 -6.61 -28.51 11.70
C LEU A 123 -6.94 -29.77 10.87
N GLY A 124 -6.38 -30.91 11.26
CA GLY A 124 -6.53 -32.17 10.53
C GLY A 124 -5.81 -32.15 9.19
N MET A 125 -6.35 -32.88 8.21
CA MET A 125 -5.82 -32.90 6.85
C MET A 125 -6.45 -31.77 6.04
N VAL A 126 -5.63 -30.91 5.47
CA VAL A 126 -6.08 -29.79 4.63
C VAL A 126 -5.52 -29.93 3.24
N ASP A 127 -6.43 -29.96 2.25
CA ASP A 127 -6.07 -29.94 0.85
C ASP A 127 -5.65 -28.52 0.44
N TYR A 128 -4.53 -28.41 -0.27
CA TYR A 128 -4.08 -27.19 -0.93
C TYR A 128 -3.68 -27.50 -2.38
N THR A 129 -3.82 -26.52 -3.27
CA THR A 129 -3.37 -26.66 -4.65
C THR A 129 -1.88 -26.29 -4.73
N ASP A 130 -1.08 -27.00 -5.50
CA ASP A 130 0.31 -26.63 -5.77
C ASP A 130 0.56 -26.72 -7.27
N TYR A 131 1.48 -25.89 -7.78
CA TYR A 131 1.74 -25.79 -9.21
C TYR A 131 3.08 -26.43 -9.55
N VAL A 132 3.02 -27.70 -9.96
CA VAL A 132 4.19 -28.45 -10.40
C VAL A 132 4.41 -28.24 -11.89
N TRP A 133 5.67 -28.01 -12.28
CA TRP A 133 6.05 -27.87 -13.68
C TRP A 133 5.96 -29.22 -14.40
N ASP A 134 5.17 -29.30 -15.46
CA ASP A 134 5.06 -30.47 -16.31
C ASP A 134 5.89 -30.27 -17.58
N ASN A 135 6.91 -31.10 -17.76
CA ASN A 135 7.84 -31.02 -18.88
C ASN A 135 7.18 -31.42 -20.22
N ALA A 136 6.11 -32.24 -20.20
CA ALA A 136 5.42 -32.69 -21.41
C ALA A 136 4.57 -31.59 -22.04
N THR A 137 3.97 -30.72 -21.22
CA THR A 137 3.08 -29.64 -21.68
C THR A 137 3.70 -28.25 -21.56
N ARG A 138 4.97 -28.15 -21.12
CA ARG A 138 5.71 -26.90 -20.86
C ARG A 138 4.88 -25.89 -20.07
N SER A 139 4.08 -26.38 -19.13
CA SER A 139 3.12 -25.59 -18.37
C SER A 139 3.09 -26.01 -16.91
N LYS A 140 2.69 -25.09 -16.01
CA LYS A 140 2.44 -25.41 -14.60
C LYS A 140 1.04 -26.00 -14.48
N LYS A 141 0.95 -27.23 -13.96
CA LYS A 141 -0.34 -27.89 -13.72
C LYS A 141 -0.71 -27.82 -12.23
N PRO A 142 -1.98 -27.56 -11.90
CA PRO A 142 -2.46 -27.64 -10.52
C PRO A 142 -2.47 -29.10 -10.07
N VAL A 143 -1.85 -29.38 -8.94
CA VAL A 143 -1.84 -30.68 -8.27
C VAL A 143 -2.36 -30.46 -6.86
N ILE A 144 -3.41 -31.19 -6.46
CA ILE A 144 -3.92 -31.13 -5.10
C ILE A 144 -2.97 -31.93 -4.20
N LYS A 145 -2.46 -31.29 -3.16
CA LYS A 145 -1.60 -31.89 -2.13
C LYS A 145 -2.30 -31.79 -0.78
N GLN A 146 -2.01 -32.75 0.09
CA GLN A 146 -2.48 -32.74 1.47
C GLN A 146 -1.40 -32.23 2.41
N PHE A 147 -1.78 -31.29 3.24
CA PHE A 147 -1.01 -30.84 4.37
C PHE A 147 -1.47 -31.60 5.62
N ASP A 148 -0.56 -32.31 6.28
CA ASP A 148 -0.83 -32.97 7.55
C ASP A 148 -0.69 -31.97 8.70
N GLY A 149 -1.82 -31.36 9.06
CA GLY A 149 -1.94 -30.45 10.19
C GLY A 149 -2.53 -31.10 11.44
N LYS A 150 -2.49 -32.43 11.59
CA LYS A 150 -3.09 -33.10 12.77
C LYS A 150 -2.53 -32.64 14.12
N LYS A 151 -1.31 -32.11 14.15
CA LYS A 151 -0.67 -31.54 15.36
C LYS A 151 -0.70 -30.02 15.41
N ILE A 152 -1.41 -29.37 14.48
CA ILE A 152 -1.49 -27.92 14.38
C ILE A 152 -2.89 -27.49 14.80
N MET A 153 -2.95 -26.54 15.73
CA MET A 153 -4.21 -25.92 16.14
C MET A 153 -4.67 -24.96 15.05
N ASP A 154 -5.92 -25.09 14.62
CA ASP A 154 -6.56 -24.10 13.76
C ASP A 154 -6.99 -22.93 14.64
N ILE A 155 -6.23 -21.84 14.55
CA ILE A 155 -6.51 -20.60 15.28
C ILE A 155 -7.11 -19.62 14.28
N GLU A 156 -8.27 -19.07 14.61
CA GLU A 156 -8.91 -17.98 13.90
C GLU A 156 -8.63 -16.65 14.61
N CYS A 157 -8.27 -15.63 13.85
CA CYS A 157 -8.07 -14.27 14.31
C CYS A 157 -9.08 -13.34 13.64
N VAL A 158 -9.80 -12.57 14.45
CA VAL A 158 -10.68 -11.48 14.01
C VAL A 158 -10.19 -10.19 14.65
N ALA A 159 -9.77 -9.24 13.81
CA ALA A 159 -9.53 -7.87 14.25
C ALA A 159 -10.86 -7.13 14.40
N PHE A 160 -11.05 -6.41 15.50
CA PHE A 160 -12.24 -5.63 15.76
C PHE A 160 -11.92 -4.29 16.43
N THR A 161 -12.80 -3.31 16.23
CA THR A 161 -12.77 -2.01 16.91
C THR A 161 -14.19 -1.47 17.10
N THR A 162 -14.35 -0.46 17.93
CA THR A 162 -15.61 0.30 18.05
C THR A 162 -15.38 1.77 17.70
N ALA A 163 -16.40 2.39 17.12
CA ALA A 163 -16.36 3.83 16.88
C ALA A 163 -16.39 4.57 18.23
N LYS A 164 -15.58 5.63 18.36
CA LYS A 164 -15.49 6.37 19.62
C LYS A 164 -16.86 7.01 19.93
N GLY A 165 -17.42 6.69 21.09
CA GLY A 165 -18.76 7.16 21.50
C GLY A 165 -19.92 6.33 20.95
N SER A 166 -19.67 5.14 20.38
CA SER A 166 -20.70 4.21 19.94
C SER A 166 -20.32 2.77 20.30
N ASP A 167 -21.32 1.96 20.60
CA ASP A 167 -21.15 0.51 20.84
C ASP A 167 -21.14 -0.32 19.55
N LYS A 168 -21.18 0.34 18.38
CA LYS A 168 -21.16 -0.35 17.09
C LYS A 168 -19.77 -0.95 16.85
N VAL A 169 -19.71 -2.28 16.89
CA VAL A 169 -18.50 -3.06 16.59
C VAL A 169 -18.30 -3.15 15.07
N LEU A 170 -17.07 -2.88 14.65
CA LEU A 170 -16.57 -3.14 13.30
C LEU A 170 -15.62 -4.32 13.38
N GLU A 171 -15.94 -5.40 12.68
CA GLU A 171 -15.15 -6.63 12.65
C GLU A 171 -14.58 -6.85 11.25
N SER A 172 -13.36 -7.38 11.19
CA SER A 172 -12.72 -7.82 9.97
C SER A 172 -13.17 -9.22 9.56
N SER A 173 -12.91 -9.60 8.31
CA SER A 173 -13.06 -10.98 7.88
C SER A 173 -12.13 -11.89 8.70
N PRO A 174 -12.62 -13.04 9.18
CA PRO A 174 -11.82 -13.97 9.96
C PRO A 174 -10.65 -14.51 9.13
N VAL A 175 -9.47 -14.58 9.74
CA VAL A 175 -8.28 -15.20 9.15
C VAL A 175 -7.91 -16.41 10.00
N SER A 176 -7.92 -17.60 9.40
CA SER A 176 -7.55 -18.85 10.08
C SER A 176 -6.30 -19.50 9.49
N VAL A 177 -5.67 -20.38 10.27
CA VAL A 177 -4.52 -21.18 9.82
C VAL A 177 -4.91 -22.03 8.60
N ARG A 178 -6.13 -22.59 8.61
CA ARG A 178 -6.67 -23.33 7.47
C ARG A 178 -6.76 -22.47 6.20
N LEU A 179 -7.30 -21.26 6.33
CA LEU A 179 -7.42 -20.34 5.20
C LEU A 179 -6.04 -19.99 4.63
N ALA A 180 -5.06 -19.73 5.51
CA ALA A 180 -3.68 -19.43 5.07
C ALA A 180 -3.07 -20.57 4.25
N ILE A 181 -3.29 -21.83 4.62
CA ILE A 181 -2.79 -23.00 3.88
C ILE A 181 -3.43 -23.10 2.50
N GLN A 182 -4.73 -22.83 2.40
CA GLN A 182 -5.47 -22.88 1.14
C GLN A 182 -5.08 -21.74 0.19
N GLU A 183 -4.89 -20.53 0.72
CA GLU A 183 -4.48 -19.32 -0.01
C GLU A 183 -3.04 -19.36 -0.52
N VAL A 184 -2.13 -20.04 0.19
CA VAL A 184 -0.75 -20.28 -0.30
C VAL A 184 -0.77 -21.14 -1.56
N GLY A 185 -1.72 -22.07 -1.65
CA GLY A 185 -1.81 -23.01 -2.75
C GLY A 185 -2.64 -22.54 -3.95
N THR A 186 -3.55 -21.60 -3.76
CA THR A 186 -4.34 -21.06 -4.86
C THR A 186 -3.46 -20.12 -5.67
N PRO A 187 -3.51 -20.16 -7.02
CA PRO A 187 -2.90 -19.09 -7.78
C PRO A 187 -3.67 -17.83 -7.36
N ARG A 188 -2.97 -16.76 -7.03
CA ARG A 188 -3.61 -15.45 -6.99
C ARG A 188 -4.02 -15.15 -8.42
N THR A 189 -5.18 -15.63 -8.83
CA THR A 189 -5.78 -15.31 -10.12
C THR A 189 -5.74 -13.80 -10.20
N GLU A 190 -5.08 -13.34 -11.24
CA GLU A 190 -5.18 -11.97 -11.71
C GLU A 190 -6.64 -11.58 -11.57
N ALA A 191 -6.94 -10.69 -10.63
CA ALA A 191 -8.08 -9.81 -10.76
C ALA A 191 -7.75 -8.86 -11.92
N SER A 192 -7.64 -9.44 -13.12
CA SER A 192 -7.80 -8.80 -14.41
C SER A 192 -9.26 -8.38 -14.42
N GLY A 193 -9.50 -7.19 -13.87
CA GLY A 193 -10.61 -6.39 -14.34
C GLY A 193 -10.37 -6.17 -15.82
N ARG A 194 -10.92 -7.07 -16.64
CA ARG A 194 -11.37 -6.71 -17.98
C ARG A 194 -12.42 -5.63 -17.80
N GLN A 195 -12.02 -4.39 -18.05
CA GLN A 195 -12.82 -3.42 -18.78
C GLN A 195 -11.91 -2.75 -19.79
#